data_AF-A0A1I5R6Z1-F1
#
_entry.id   AF-A0A1I5R6Z1-F1
#
_cell.length_a   1.000
_cell.length_b   1.000
_cell.length_c   1.000
_cell.angle_alpha   90.00
_cell.angle_beta   90.00
_cell.angle_gamma   90.00
#
_symmetry.space_group_name_H-M   'P 1'
#
loop_
_entity.id
_entity.type
_entity.pdbx_description
1 polymer ?
#
loop_
_entity_poly.entity_id
_entity_poly.type
_entity_poly.pdbx_seq_one_letter_code
_entity_poly.pdbx_strand_id
1 'polypeptide(L)'
;MREVLRGDIYLADLGENIGSVQRGERPVVIVQNNKGNKYSPTITVIPVTTKIHRSKGFPTHVLLDHIGGLDEESASMAEQITTISRSKLIRYIGSLPEDFMKARINKSIRIQLGLDKIEKTAKKDLIKSDPSGVPIWHKTSMTVEEASEYSNIGINRIRELCKDPLIKISFQVGRKILIKREAFDEYLNNVELI
;
A
#
# COMPACT_ATOMS: atom_id res chain seq x y z
N MET A 1 -12.14 30.73 -1.94
CA MET A 1 -11.44 29.79 -2.84
C MET A 1 -12.16 28.46 -2.76
N ARG A 2 -12.47 27.80 -3.88
CA ARG A 2 -13.14 26.50 -3.91
C ARG A 2 -12.33 25.47 -3.11
N GLU A 3 -13.00 24.56 -2.42
CA GLU A 3 -12.32 23.42 -1.80
C GLU A 3 -11.72 22.53 -2.90
N VAL A 4 -10.44 22.19 -2.77
CA VAL A 4 -9.74 21.36 -3.75
C VAL A 4 -9.87 19.90 -3.34
N LEU A 5 -10.48 19.09 -4.20
CA LEU A 5 -10.73 17.68 -3.91
C LEU A 5 -9.86 16.78 -4.79
N ARG A 6 -9.56 15.59 -4.28
CA ARG A 6 -8.88 14.54 -5.00
C ARG A 6 -9.75 14.10 -6.18
N GLY A 7 -9.17 14.08 -7.38
CA GLY A 7 -9.87 13.81 -8.63
C GLY A 7 -10.32 15.06 -9.37
N ASP A 8 -10.25 16.25 -8.76
CA ASP A 8 -10.43 17.51 -9.48
C ASP A 8 -9.35 17.66 -10.56
N ILE A 9 -9.70 18.36 -11.64
CA ILE A 9 -8.80 18.79 -12.69
C ILE A 9 -8.73 20.32 -12.66
N TYR A 10 -7.51 20.84 -12.62
CA TYR A 10 -7.24 22.27 -12.66
C TYR A 10 -6.26 22.57 -13.80
N LEU A 11 -6.40 23.73 -14.43
CA LEU A 11 -5.29 24.36 -15.13
C LEU A 11 -4.30 24.86 -14.07
N ALA A 12 -3.03 24.49 -14.20
CA ALA A 12 -1.99 24.88 -13.26
C ALA A 12 -0.70 25.28 -13.99
N ASP A 13 0.04 26.21 -13.39
CA ASP A 13 1.38 26.59 -13.85
C ASP A 13 2.45 25.68 -13.21
N LEU A 14 3.05 24.80 -14.02
CA LEU A 14 4.14 23.93 -13.56
C LEU A 14 5.51 24.64 -13.55
N GLY A 15 5.60 25.89 -13.98
CA GLY A 15 6.82 26.68 -14.02
C GLY A 15 7.73 26.34 -15.20
N GLU A 16 8.98 26.78 -15.10
CA GLU A 16 9.99 26.69 -16.15
C GLU A 16 10.86 25.41 -16.06
N ASN A 17 11.61 25.18 -17.14
CA ASN A 17 12.32 23.93 -17.43
C ASN A 17 13.46 23.58 -16.46
N ILE A 18 13.45 22.32 -15.99
CA ILE A 18 14.67 21.57 -15.66
C ILE A 18 14.54 20.15 -16.22
N GLY A 19 15.28 19.85 -17.29
CA GLY A 19 15.31 18.51 -17.90
C GLY A 19 13.99 18.05 -18.51
N SER A 20 13.62 16.79 -18.25
CA SER A 20 12.42 16.14 -18.81
C SER A 20 11.15 16.31 -17.96
N VAL A 21 11.17 17.19 -16.96
CA VAL A 21 10.02 17.48 -16.09
C VAL A 21 8.96 18.25 -16.88
N GLN A 22 7.67 17.92 -16.66
CA GLN A 22 6.56 18.64 -17.28
C GLN A 22 6.49 20.10 -16.82
N ARG A 23 6.12 20.99 -17.75
CA ARG A 23 6.22 22.45 -17.58
C ARG A 23 5.03 23.20 -18.18
N GLY A 24 5.02 24.50 -17.90
CA GLY A 24 4.07 25.46 -18.44
C GLY A 24 2.67 25.29 -17.86
N GLU A 25 1.75 26.09 -18.38
CA GLU A 25 0.35 26.02 -18.00
C GLU A 25 -0.32 24.83 -18.67
N ARG A 26 -0.82 23.89 -17.87
CA ARG A 26 -1.53 22.71 -18.39
C ARG A 26 -2.51 22.14 -17.39
N PRO A 27 -3.51 21.36 -17.87
CA PRO A 27 -4.38 20.63 -16.97
C PRO A 27 -3.58 19.63 -16.12
N VAL A 28 -3.98 19.51 -14.86
CA VAL A 28 -3.41 18.59 -13.89
C VAL A 28 -4.54 17.93 -13.09
N VAL A 29 -4.40 16.64 -12.79
CA VAL A 29 -5.32 15.90 -11.93
C VAL A 29 -4.81 15.98 -10.49
N ILE A 30 -5.66 16.40 -9.55
CA ILE A 30 -5.33 16.42 -8.12
C ILE A 30 -5.35 14.99 -7.57
N VAL A 31 -4.22 14.53 -7.01
CA VAL A 31 -4.09 13.16 -6.49
C VAL A 31 -3.77 13.07 -4.99
N GLN A 32 -3.40 14.20 -4.39
CA GLN A 32 -3.25 14.33 -2.94
C GLN A 32 -4.58 14.06 -2.20
N ASN A 33 -4.49 13.52 -0.99
CA ASN A 33 -5.66 13.21 -0.16
C ASN A 33 -6.39 14.49 0.29
N ASN A 34 -7.71 14.41 0.49
CA ASN A 34 -8.55 15.59 0.80
C ASN A 34 -8.16 16.29 2.11
N LYS A 35 -7.65 15.56 3.11
CA LYS A 35 -7.15 16.17 4.35
C LYS A 35 -5.93 17.06 4.07
N GLY A 36 -5.00 16.57 3.27
CA GLY A 36 -3.87 17.35 2.76
C GLY A 36 -4.32 18.54 1.93
N ASN A 37 -5.27 18.34 1.01
CA ASN A 37 -5.81 19.42 0.18
C ASN A 37 -6.56 20.48 1.00
N LYS A 38 -7.06 20.15 2.18
CA LYS A 38 -7.71 21.12 3.06
C LYS A 38 -6.70 22.04 3.74
N TYR A 39 -5.63 21.48 4.32
CA TYR A 39 -4.74 22.22 5.23
C TYR A 39 -3.35 22.55 4.67
N SER A 40 -2.85 21.81 3.67
CA SER A 40 -1.49 21.98 3.16
C SER A 40 -1.37 23.17 2.21
N PRO A 41 -0.29 23.97 2.28
CA PRO A 41 0.01 24.98 1.27
C PRO A 41 0.40 24.39 -0.09
N THR A 42 0.70 23.08 -0.15
CA THR A 42 1.08 22.36 -1.37
C THR A 42 0.03 21.34 -1.78
N ILE A 43 0.08 20.96 -3.06
CA ILE A 43 -0.82 19.99 -3.67
C ILE A 43 -0.05 19.07 -4.62
N THR A 44 -0.24 17.77 -4.46
CA THR A 44 0.32 16.77 -5.38
C THR A 44 -0.64 16.53 -6.55
N VAL A 45 -0.09 16.63 -7.76
CA VAL A 45 -0.83 16.60 -9.01
C VAL A 45 -0.17 15.69 -10.05
N ILE A 46 -0.95 15.21 -11.01
CA ILE A 46 -0.46 14.51 -12.20
C ILE A 46 -0.71 15.39 -13.43
N PRO A 47 0.33 15.77 -14.19
CA PRO A 47 0.18 16.52 -15.43
C PRO A 47 -0.60 15.76 -16.51
N VAL A 48 -1.36 16.50 -17.31
CA VAL A 48 -2.14 15.97 -18.45
C VAL A 48 -1.57 16.51 -19.77
N THR A 49 -1.45 15.66 -20.78
CA THR A 49 -0.97 16.01 -22.14
C THR A 49 -1.98 15.62 -23.20
N THR A 50 -2.09 16.43 -24.26
CA THR A 50 -2.88 16.13 -25.46
C THR A 50 -2.08 15.31 -26.49
N LYS A 51 -0.79 15.08 -26.24
CA LYS A 51 0.10 14.27 -27.11
C LYS A 51 -0.07 12.77 -26.87
N ILE A 52 -1.27 12.26 -27.16
CA ILE A 52 -1.68 10.87 -26.87
C ILE A 52 -0.89 9.83 -27.68
N HIS A 53 -0.44 10.18 -28.90
CA HIS A 53 0.32 9.26 -29.76
C HIS A 53 1.62 8.76 -29.12
N ARG A 54 2.21 9.51 -28.18
CA ARG A 54 3.38 9.09 -27.38
C ARG A 54 3.02 8.34 -26.10
N SER A 55 1.73 8.22 -25.79
CA SER A 55 1.20 7.67 -24.55
C SER A 55 0.69 6.24 -24.68
N LYS A 56 0.51 5.73 -25.91
CA LYS A 56 0.10 4.34 -26.14
C LYS A 56 1.22 3.39 -25.69
N GLY A 57 0.89 2.49 -24.75
CA GLY A 57 1.79 1.43 -24.28
C GLY A 57 2.53 1.71 -22.97
N PHE A 58 2.46 2.93 -22.44
CA PHE A 58 3.06 3.25 -21.13
C PHE A 58 2.11 2.91 -19.98
N PRO A 59 2.53 2.06 -19.02
CA PRO A 59 1.64 1.60 -17.95
C PRO A 59 1.33 2.70 -16.91
N THR A 60 2.07 3.81 -16.93
CA THR A 60 1.88 4.99 -16.09
C THR A 60 0.98 6.04 -16.75
N HIS A 61 0.62 5.87 -18.02
CA HIS A 61 -0.26 6.78 -18.73
C HIS A 61 -1.71 6.29 -18.62
N VAL A 62 -2.64 7.24 -18.44
CA VAL A 62 -4.08 6.97 -18.43
C VAL A 62 -4.75 7.87 -19.44
N LEU A 63 -5.46 7.28 -20.39
CA LEU A 63 -6.23 8.01 -21.39
C LEU A 63 -7.44 8.68 -20.73
N LEU A 64 -7.60 9.96 -20.99
CA LEU A 64 -8.71 10.82 -20.56
C LEU A 64 -9.46 11.27 -21.82
N ASP A 65 -10.35 10.41 -22.30
CA ASP A 65 -11.16 10.67 -23.50
C ASP A 65 -12.38 11.53 -23.13
N HIS A 66 -12.29 12.84 -23.38
CA HIS A 66 -13.35 13.83 -23.14
C HIS A 66 -14.01 13.71 -21.75
N ILE A 67 -13.22 13.39 -20.72
CA ILE A 67 -13.69 13.12 -19.36
C ILE A 67 -13.16 14.17 -18.38
N GLY A 68 -13.95 14.44 -17.33
CA GLY A 68 -13.54 15.34 -16.25
C GLY A 68 -13.47 16.81 -16.66
N GLY A 69 -14.23 17.20 -17.69
CA GLY A 69 -14.31 18.57 -18.19
C GLY A 69 -13.23 18.95 -19.20
N LEU A 70 -12.45 17.98 -19.69
CA LEU A 70 -11.48 18.21 -20.76
C LEU A 70 -12.18 18.21 -22.13
N ASP A 71 -11.93 19.24 -22.93
CA ASP A 71 -12.52 19.42 -24.27
C ASP A 71 -11.82 18.58 -25.34
N GLU A 72 -10.60 18.11 -25.07
CA GLU A 72 -9.80 17.31 -25.99
C GLU A 72 -9.47 15.95 -25.38
N GLU A 73 -9.37 14.92 -26.24
CA GLU A 73 -8.77 13.65 -25.87
C GLU A 73 -7.36 13.91 -25.30
N SER A 74 -7.11 13.39 -24.10
CA SER A 74 -5.90 13.69 -23.33
C SER A 74 -5.34 12.45 -22.66
N ALA A 75 -4.15 12.56 -22.04
CA ALA A 75 -3.56 11.50 -21.23
C ALA A 75 -2.90 12.07 -19.97
N SER A 76 -3.19 11.51 -18.80
CA SER A 76 -2.48 11.81 -17.56
C SER A 76 -1.17 11.00 -17.49
N MET A 77 -0.08 11.62 -17.03
CA MET A 77 1.28 11.06 -17.05
C MET A 77 1.78 10.81 -15.61
N ALA A 78 1.49 9.64 -15.04
CA ALA A 78 1.77 9.38 -13.61
C ALA A 78 3.27 9.41 -13.28
N GLU A 79 4.15 9.15 -14.25
CA GLU A 79 5.60 9.28 -14.10
C GLU A 79 6.08 10.72 -13.90
N GLN A 80 5.21 11.69 -14.18
CA GLN A 80 5.42 13.11 -13.98
C GLN A 80 4.67 13.65 -12.76
N ILE A 81 4.21 12.77 -11.87
CA ILE A 81 3.59 13.18 -10.60
C ILE A 81 4.53 14.15 -9.86
N THR A 82 3.99 15.29 -9.47
CA THR A 82 4.77 16.35 -8.82
C THR A 82 3.94 17.08 -7.78
N THR A 83 4.61 17.82 -6.90
CA THR A 83 3.97 18.65 -5.90
C THR A 83 4.23 20.11 -6.21
N ILE A 84 3.16 20.90 -6.26
CA ILE A 84 3.21 22.33 -6.54
C ILE A 84 2.63 23.12 -5.37
N SER A 85 2.97 24.42 -5.28
CA SER A 85 2.26 25.34 -4.40
C SER A 85 0.79 25.43 -4.82
N ARG A 86 -0.13 25.51 -3.86
CA ARG A 86 -1.57 25.73 -4.14
C ARG A 86 -1.81 27.00 -4.95
N SER A 87 -0.97 28.02 -4.76
CA SER A 87 -1.05 29.28 -5.52
C SER A 87 -0.82 29.12 -7.02
N LYS A 88 -0.27 27.98 -7.47
CA LYS A 88 -0.06 27.68 -8.89
C LYS A 88 -1.28 27.08 -9.58
N LEU A 89 -2.36 26.79 -8.85
CA LEU A 89 -3.64 26.42 -9.44
C LEU A 89 -4.32 27.68 -10.00
N ILE A 90 -4.60 27.69 -11.30
CA ILE A 90 -5.13 28.85 -12.02
C ILE A 90 -6.67 28.78 -12.07
N ARG A 91 -7.21 27.70 -12.65
CA ARG A 91 -8.65 27.57 -12.96
C ARG A 91 -9.10 26.12 -12.76
N TYR A 92 -10.26 25.93 -12.12
CA TYR A 92 -10.95 24.64 -12.10
C TYR A 92 -11.49 24.30 -13.50
N ILE A 93 -11.29 23.06 -13.95
CA ILE A 93 -11.77 22.55 -15.24
C ILE A 93 -12.94 21.59 -15.02
N GLY A 94 -12.79 20.63 -14.11
CA GLY A 94 -13.78 19.60 -13.85
C GLY A 94 -13.27 18.57 -12.86
N SER A 95 -13.88 17.38 -12.83
CA SER A 95 -13.50 16.31 -11.90
C SER A 95 -13.69 14.94 -12.52
N LEU A 96 -12.76 14.03 -12.26
CA LEU A 96 -12.88 12.63 -12.67
C LEU A 96 -13.85 11.85 -11.76
N PRO A 97 -14.68 10.95 -12.32
CA PRO A 97 -15.51 10.05 -11.52
C PRO A 97 -14.68 9.19 -10.56
N GLU A 98 -15.23 8.88 -9.39
CA GLU A 98 -14.52 8.15 -8.35
C GLU A 98 -14.07 6.76 -8.81
N ASP A 99 -14.91 6.04 -9.56
CA ASP A 99 -14.58 4.71 -10.08
C ASP A 99 -13.43 4.78 -11.10
N PHE A 100 -13.39 5.83 -11.92
CA PHE A 100 -12.28 6.07 -12.84
C PHE A 100 -10.98 6.35 -12.08
N MET A 101 -11.05 7.19 -11.03
CA MET A 101 -9.92 7.44 -10.14
C MET A 101 -9.40 6.14 -9.52
N LYS A 102 -10.28 5.27 -9.01
CA LYS A 102 -9.91 3.99 -8.40
C LYS A 102 -9.32 3.00 -9.39
N ALA A 103 -9.96 2.82 -10.54
CA ALA A 103 -9.61 1.78 -11.50
C ALA A 103 -8.39 2.15 -12.36
N ARG A 104 -8.21 3.44 -12.68
CA ARG A 104 -7.20 3.90 -13.64
C ARG A 104 -6.10 4.74 -12.99
N ILE A 105 -6.45 5.87 -12.38
CA ILE A 105 -5.44 6.81 -11.82
C ILE A 105 -4.69 6.20 -10.63
N ASN A 106 -5.39 5.56 -9.69
CA ASN A 106 -4.73 4.91 -8.56
C ASN A 106 -3.82 3.77 -9.03
N LYS A 107 -4.23 3.03 -10.07
CA LYS A 107 -3.43 1.96 -10.65
C LYS A 107 -2.15 2.51 -11.27
N SER A 108 -2.22 3.58 -12.06
CA SER A 108 -1.01 4.16 -12.66
C SER A 108 -0.05 4.72 -11.60
N ILE A 109 -0.56 5.33 -10.53
CA ILE A 109 0.27 5.75 -9.38
C ILE A 109 0.95 4.56 -8.71
N ARG A 110 0.22 3.47 -8.45
CA ARG A 110 0.81 2.27 -7.84
C ARG A 110 1.90 1.67 -8.71
N ILE A 111 1.71 1.63 -10.02
CA ILE A 111 2.73 1.18 -10.97
C ILE A 111 3.96 2.09 -10.90
N GLN A 112 3.76 3.41 -11.00
CA GLN A 112 4.84 4.39 -10.95
C GLN A 112 5.69 4.29 -9.68
N LEU A 113 5.03 4.08 -8.54
CA LEU A 113 5.67 4.02 -7.23
C LEU A 113 6.06 2.59 -6.80
N GLY A 114 5.85 1.59 -7.65
CA GLY A 114 6.19 0.18 -7.36
C GLY A 114 5.33 -0.49 -6.26
N LEU A 115 4.14 0.05 -5.97
CA LEU A 115 3.27 -0.38 -4.86
C LEU A 115 2.44 -1.64 -5.19
N ASP A 116 2.25 -1.97 -6.46
CA ASP A 116 1.43 -3.13 -6.89
C ASP A 116 2.00 -4.49 -6.45
N LYS A 117 3.29 -4.57 -6.11
CA LYS A 117 3.93 -5.83 -5.64
C LYS A 117 3.75 -6.08 -4.15
N ILE A 118 3.49 -5.04 -3.35
CA ILE A 118 3.42 -5.14 -1.89
C ILE A 118 2.21 -5.97 -1.46
N GLU A 119 1.09 -5.93 -2.19
CA GLU A 119 -0.11 -6.71 -1.83
C GLU A 119 0.08 -8.23 -1.94
N LYS A 120 0.97 -8.70 -2.83
CA LYS A 120 1.28 -10.14 -2.94
C LYS A 120 2.19 -10.63 -1.81
N THR A 121 3.15 -9.79 -1.40
CA THR A 121 4.06 -10.09 -0.28
C THR A 121 3.33 -9.95 1.05
N ALA A 122 2.59 -8.86 1.26
CA ALA A 122 1.78 -8.63 2.45
C ALA A 122 0.69 -9.69 2.61
N LYS A 123 0.01 -10.15 1.55
CA LYS A 123 -0.89 -11.32 1.66
C LYS A 123 -0.12 -12.58 2.07
N LYS A 124 1.10 -12.79 1.57
CA LYS A 124 1.92 -13.95 1.94
C LYS A 124 2.39 -13.91 3.41
N ASP A 125 2.62 -12.71 3.95
CA ASP A 125 2.99 -12.49 5.35
C ASP A 125 1.76 -12.43 6.28
N LEU A 126 0.63 -11.88 5.84
CA LEU A 126 -0.67 -11.92 6.53
C LEU A 126 -1.24 -13.35 6.58
N ILE A 127 -0.94 -14.20 5.60
CA ILE A 127 -1.28 -15.63 5.63
C ILE A 127 -0.42 -16.39 6.67
N LYS A 128 0.71 -15.83 7.13
CA LYS A 128 1.50 -16.42 8.22
C LYS A 128 0.98 -16.02 9.61
N SER A 129 0.29 -14.89 9.76
CA SER A 129 -0.41 -14.54 11.01
C SER A 129 -1.79 -15.19 11.06
N ASP A 130 -2.01 -16.01 12.09
CA ASP A 130 -3.26 -16.74 12.35
C ASP A 130 -4.56 -15.94 12.08
N PRO A 131 -5.54 -16.49 11.31
CA PRO A 131 -6.83 -15.85 11.02
C PRO A 131 -7.69 -15.48 12.23
N SER A 132 -7.36 -15.93 13.45
CA SER A 132 -8.09 -15.56 14.67
C SER A 132 -7.80 -14.13 15.17
N GLY A 133 -6.67 -13.52 14.77
CA GLY A 133 -6.23 -12.22 15.30
C GLY A 133 -5.94 -12.19 16.81
N VAL A 134 -5.92 -13.36 17.45
CA VAL A 134 -5.69 -13.48 18.90
C VAL A 134 -4.18 -13.38 19.17
N PRO A 135 -3.73 -12.45 20.03
CA PRO A 135 -2.33 -12.39 20.44
C PRO A 135 -1.86 -13.71 21.05
N ILE A 136 -0.59 -14.07 20.84
CA ILE A 136 -0.04 -15.39 21.24
C ILE A 136 -0.32 -15.71 22.72
N TRP A 137 -0.19 -14.71 23.61
CA TRP A 137 -0.43 -14.87 25.04
C TRP A 137 -1.89 -15.16 25.42
N HIS A 138 -2.84 -14.98 24.52
CA HIS A 138 -4.25 -15.33 24.72
C HIS A 138 -4.65 -16.66 24.05
N LYS A 139 -3.73 -17.34 23.35
CA LYS A 139 -4.03 -18.61 22.68
C LYS A 139 -3.92 -19.79 23.65
N THR A 140 -4.84 -20.74 23.54
CA THR A 140 -4.77 -22.03 24.27
C THR A 140 -3.65 -22.92 23.74
N SER A 141 -3.42 -22.89 22.43
CA SER A 141 -2.40 -23.67 21.74
C SER A 141 -1.75 -22.88 20.62
N MET A 142 -0.48 -23.14 20.36
CA MET A 142 0.32 -22.45 19.35
C MET A 142 1.03 -23.44 18.41
N THR A 143 1.43 -22.97 17.23
CA THR A 143 2.27 -23.77 16.31
C THR A 143 3.72 -23.80 16.78
N VAL A 144 4.52 -24.69 16.18
CA VAL A 144 5.97 -24.74 16.41
C VAL A 144 6.64 -23.42 16.04
N GLU A 145 6.19 -22.80 14.96
CA GLU A 145 6.69 -21.52 14.47
C GLU A 145 6.37 -20.39 15.48
N GLU A 146 5.14 -20.34 15.98
CA GLU A 146 4.72 -19.37 17.00
C GLU A 146 5.47 -19.55 18.32
N ALA A 147 5.69 -20.79 18.75
CA ALA A 147 6.48 -21.09 19.95
C ALA A 147 7.94 -20.64 19.80
N SER A 148 8.49 -20.71 18.58
CA SER A 148 9.85 -20.24 18.28
C SER A 148 9.96 -18.72 18.41
N GLU A 149 8.98 -18.00 17.86
CA GLU A 149 8.92 -16.54 17.98
C GLU A 149 8.67 -16.09 19.42
N TYR A 150 7.84 -16.82 20.17
CA TYR A 150 7.50 -16.51 21.55
C TYR A 150 8.66 -16.73 22.52
N SER A 151 9.38 -17.84 22.38
CA SER A 151 10.43 -18.25 23.34
C SER A 151 11.85 -17.91 22.90
N ASN A 152 12.05 -17.45 21.66
CA ASN A 152 13.36 -17.38 20.99
C ASN A 152 14.12 -18.71 20.92
N ILE A 153 13.44 -19.86 21.09
CA ILE A 153 14.03 -21.19 20.87
C ILE A 153 13.95 -21.55 19.38
N GLY A 154 15.03 -22.07 18.80
CA GLY A 154 15.04 -22.46 17.39
C GLY A 154 14.00 -23.53 17.04
N ILE A 155 13.35 -23.40 15.88
CA ILE A 155 12.28 -24.28 15.38
C ILE A 155 12.65 -25.78 15.46
N ASN A 156 13.88 -26.14 15.07
CA ASN A 156 14.32 -27.54 15.10
C ASN A 156 14.37 -28.08 16.53
N ARG A 157 14.80 -27.25 17.48
CA ARG A 157 14.85 -27.62 18.90
C ARG A 157 13.45 -27.81 19.48
N ILE A 158 12.51 -26.94 19.12
CA ILE A 158 11.10 -27.10 19.53
C ILE A 158 10.51 -28.39 18.94
N ARG A 159 10.83 -28.74 17.69
CA ARG A 159 10.40 -30.01 17.09
C ARG A 159 10.98 -31.24 17.80
N GLU A 160 12.20 -31.15 18.32
CA GLU A 160 12.78 -32.20 19.15
C GLU A 160 12.04 -32.32 20.48
N LEU A 161 11.75 -31.20 21.15
CA LEU A 161 10.98 -31.19 22.39
C LEU A 161 9.59 -31.81 22.22
N CYS A 162 8.90 -31.54 21.10
CA CYS A 162 7.60 -32.13 20.81
C CYS A 162 7.65 -33.65 20.53
N LYS A 163 8.82 -34.22 20.24
CA LYS A 163 8.99 -35.67 20.04
C LYS A 163 9.27 -36.42 21.34
N ASP A 164 9.71 -35.72 22.38
CA ASP A 164 10.05 -36.35 23.66
C ASP A 164 8.76 -36.78 24.39
N PRO A 165 8.55 -38.09 24.64
CA PRO A 165 7.37 -38.58 25.33
C PRO A 165 7.26 -38.12 26.79
N LEU A 166 8.37 -37.72 27.42
CA LEU A 166 8.39 -37.25 28.80
C LEU A 166 7.86 -35.81 28.91
N ILE A 167 8.05 -35.01 27.86
CA ILE A 167 7.71 -33.59 27.82
C ILE A 167 6.29 -33.45 27.25
N LYS A 168 5.28 -33.44 28.12
CA LYS A 168 3.85 -33.38 27.76
C LYS A 168 3.37 -31.98 27.34
N ILE A 169 4.07 -31.34 26.40
CA ILE A 169 3.77 -29.98 25.94
C ILE A 169 3.00 -29.93 24.62
N SER A 170 2.98 -31.01 23.85
CA SER A 170 2.44 -31.01 22.48
C SER A 170 1.35 -32.05 22.26
N PHE A 171 0.49 -31.79 21.27
CA PHE A 171 -0.58 -32.69 20.83
C PHE A 171 -0.75 -32.61 19.31
N GLN A 172 -1.28 -33.67 18.72
CA GLN A 172 -1.51 -33.73 17.27
C GLN A 172 -2.95 -33.35 16.91
N VAL A 173 -3.09 -32.50 15.88
CA VAL A 173 -4.37 -32.19 15.23
C VAL A 173 -4.23 -32.46 13.74
N GLY A 174 -4.74 -33.62 13.31
CA GLY A 174 -4.52 -34.12 11.95
C GLY A 174 -3.04 -34.35 11.66
N ARG A 175 -2.48 -33.67 10.65
CA ARG A 175 -1.05 -33.74 10.29
C ARG A 175 -0.17 -32.71 11.00
N LYS A 176 -0.75 -31.85 11.83
CA LYS A 176 -0.04 -30.75 12.50
C LYS A 176 0.24 -31.12 13.96
N ILE A 177 1.38 -30.67 14.46
CA ILE A 177 1.72 -30.68 15.89
C ILE A 177 1.42 -29.29 16.42
N LEU A 178 0.64 -29.23 17.50
CA LEU A 178 0.37 -28.01 18.25
C LEU A 178 0.96 -28.13 19.65
N ILE A 179 1.31 -27.00 20.24
CA ILE A 179 1.90 -26.89 21.56
C ILE A 179 0.85 -26.27 22.48
N LYS A 180 0.57 -26.91 23.62
CA LYS A 180 -0.30 -26.35 24.65
C LYS A 180 0.46 -25.25 25.39
N ARG A 181 -0.04 -24.01 25.34
CA ARG A 181 0.66 -22.83 25.86
C ARG A 181 1.06 -22.99 27.33
N GLU A 182 0.10 -23.32 28.19
CA GLU A 182 0.32 -23.44 29.64
C GLU A 182 1.41 -24.46 29.99
N ALA A 183 1.41 -25.63 29.31
CA ALA A 183 2.41 -26.65 29.53
C ALA A 183 3.80 -26.22 29.04
N PHE A 184 3.86 -25.42 27.96
CA PHE A 184 5.11 -24.88 27.45
C PHE A 184 5.68 -23.79 28.35
N ASP A 185 4.83 -22.91 28.89
CA ASP A 185 5.23 -21.91 29.89
C ASP A 185 5.75 -22.58 31.17
N GLU A 186 5.08 -23.62 31.66
CA GLU A 186 5.56 -24.45 32.78
C GLU A 186 6.92 -25.08 32.48
N TYR A 187 7.12 -25.61 31.27
CA TYR A 187 8.41 -26.14 30.84
C TYR A 187 9.50 -25.07 30.90
N LEU A 188 9.26 -23.89 30.33
CA LEU A 188 10.23 -22.78 30.30
C LEU A 188 10.59 -22.29 31.71
N ASN A 189 9.62 -22.22 32.62
CA ASN A 189 9.84 -21.80 34.01
C ASN A 189 10.66 -22.80 34.82
N ASN A 190 10.63 -24.08 34.43
CA ASN A 190 11.37 -25.15 35.11
C ASN A 190 12.77 -25.38 34.53
N VAL A 191 13.18 -24.65 33.48
CA VAL A 191 14.54 -24.73 32.95
C VAL A 191 15.51 -24.11 33.97
N GLU A 192 16.57 -24.83 34.33
CA GLU A 192 17.60 -24.33 35.24
C GLU A 192 18.26 -23.06 34.69
N LEU A 193 18.33 -22.03 35.52
CA LEU A 193 19.06 -20.81 35.22
C LEU A 193 20.56 -21.11 35.35
N ILE A 194 21.33 -20.76 34.32
CA ILE A 194 22.80 -20.86 34.28
C ILE A 194 23.41 -19.57 34.82
#